data_AF-A0A0F9P628-F1
#
_entry.id   AF-A0A0F9P628-F1
#
_cell.length_a   1.000
_cell.length_b   1.000
_cell.length_c   1.000
_cell.angle_alpha   90.00
_cell.angle_beta   90.00
_cell.angle_gamma   90.00
#
_symmetry.space_group_name_H-M   'P 1'
#
loop_
_entity.id
_entity.type
_entity.pdbx_description
1 polymer ?
#
loop_
_entity_poly.entity_id
_entity_poly.type
_entity_poly.pdbx_seq_one_letter_code
_entity_poly.pdbx_strand_id
1 'polypeptide(L)'
;MAKRNASKAAEQPRAEGGLHRRREYDEHQTLLCDMIDSEILKTSRMASALKKEIDEAIAAMKDEAKDRKAAIKIRQGRFDELMEKVDAGQELCDVTVFVTHDFEDGLYIAVRMDTEEEIARRPLRDNERQQQIQETLSEDGSGDTEEDPAGDGDGSAE
;
A
#
# COMPACT_ATOMS: atom_id res chain seq x y z
N MET A 1 76.80 -62.14 36.82
CA MET A 1 76.37 -63.42 37.42
C MET A 1 75.84 -63.16 38.82
N ALA A 2 74.59 -63.58 39.09
CA ALA A 2 74.02 -64.03 40.39
C ALA A 2 74.09 -63.04 41.59
N LYS A 3 73.09 -62.89 42.48
CA LYS A 3 72.13 -63.82 43.05
C LYS A 3 70.94 -63.04 43.63
N ARG A 4 69.77 -63.68 43.64
CA ARG A 4 68.63 -63.38 44.52
C ARG A 4 69.09 -63.36 45.99
N ASN A 5 68.43 -62.57 46.83
CA ASN A 5 68.08 -63.02 48.18
C ASN A 5 66.85 -62.26 48.70
N ALA A 6 65.91 -63.04 49.20
CA ALA A 6 64.72 -62.62 49.93
C ALA A 6 65.02 -62.53 51.44
N SER A 7 64.37 -61.61 52.15
CA SER A 7 64.01 -61.78 53.56
C SER A 7 62.76 -60.94 53.84
N LYS A 8 61.59 -61.59 53.96
CA LYS A 8 60.96 -61.98 55.23
C LYS A 8 60.70 -60.80 56.17
N ALA A 9 59.42 -60.43 56.19
CA ALA A 9 58.54 -60.19 57.34
C ALA A 9 59.09 -59.43 58.57
N ALA A 10 58.44 -58.31 58.88
CA ALA A 10 58.23 -57.85 60.24
C ALA A 10 56.76 -57.46 60.39
N GLU A 11 56.09 -58.17 61.31
CA GLU A 11 54.74 -57.94 61.81
C GLU A 11 54.53 -56.52 62.37
N GLN A 12 53.29 -56.07 62.27
CA GLN A 12 52.75 -54.85 62.88
C GLN A 12 52.85 -54.87 64.41
N PRO A 13 52.69 -53.70 65.05
CA PRO A 13 51.49 -53.59 65.88
C PRO A 13 50.67 -52.33 65.59
N ARG A 14 49.36 -52.50 65.71
CA ARG A 14 48.34 -51.44 65.72
C ARG A 14 48.62 -50.45 66.85
N ALA A 15 48.56 -49.16 66.53
CA ALA A 15 48.25 -48.11 67.49
C ALA A 15 47.04 -47.34 66.97
N GLU A 16 45.95 -47.45 67.71
CA GLU A 16 44.73 -46.66 67.57
C GLU A 16 45.04 -45.18 67.84
N GLY A 17 44.40 -44.27 67.10
CA GLY A 17 44.56 -42.84 67.33
C GLY A 17 44.02 -42.03 66.17
N GLY A 18 42.74 -41.65 66.28
CA GLY A 18 42.01 -40.97 65.23
C GLY A 18 42.59 -39.61 64.86
N LEU A 19 42.60 -39.32 63.57
CA LEU A 19 42.43 -37.98 63.05
C LEU A 19 41.43 -38.07 61.91
N HIS A 20 40.24 -37.54 62.17
CA HIS A 20 39.20 -37.30 61.19
C HIS A 20 39.79 -36.48 60.03
N ARG A 21 40.22 -37.16 58.96
CA ARG A 21 40.22 -36.54 57.65
C ARG A 21 38.74 -36.35 57.31
N ARG A 22 38.21 -35.16 57.61
CA ARG A 22 36.95 -34.71 57.01
C ARG A 22 37.15 -34.85 55.51
N ARG A 23 36.57 -35.90 54.92
CA ARG A 23 36.26 -35.88 53.49
C ARG A 23 35.25 -34.76 53.37
N GLU A 24 35.67 -33.66 52.75
CA GLU A 24 34.72 -32.74 52.15
C GLU A 24 33.96 -33.58 51.13
N TYR A 25 32.75 -33.97 51.50
CA TYR A 25 31.79 -34.51 50.55
C TYR A 25 31.33 -33.29 49.76
N ASP A 26 31.64 -33.25 48.46
CA ASP A 26 30.88 -32.39 47.55
C ASP A 26 29.42 -32.86 47.65
N GLU A 27 28.59 -32.13 48.41
CA GLU A 27 27.19 -32.47 48.70
C GLU A 27 26.28 -32.40 47.45
N HIS A 28 26.85 -32.22 46.26
CA HIS A 28 26.14 -32.09 44.99
C HIS A 28 26.74 -32.93 43.87
N GLN A 29 27.27 -34.13 44.16
CA GLN A 29 27.47 -35.11 43.11
C GLN A 29 26.11 -35.69 42.74
N THR A 30 25.49 -35.17 41.66
CA THR A 30 24.21 -35.68 41.14
C THR A 30 24.38 -37.15 40.79
N LEU A 31 23.78 -38.03 41.59
CA LEU A 31 23.74 -39.46 41.30
C LEU A 31 22.79 -39.65 40.11
N LEU A 32 23.37 -39.84 38.92
CA LEU A 32 22.64 -40.26 37.73
C LEU A 32 22.25 -41.73 37.94
N CYS A 33 20.99 -41.97 38.25
CA CYS A 33 20.41 -43.30 38.25
C CYS A 33 19.82 -43.58 36.86
N ASP A 34 20.01 -44.80 36.36
CA ASP A 34 19.35 -45.24 35.14
C ASP A 34 17.83 -45.26 35.35
N MET A 35 17.08 -44.78 34.37
CA MET A 35 15.62 -44.84 34.39
C MET A 35 15.15 -46.29 34.32
N ILE A 36 14.07 -46.59 35.05
CA ILE A 36 13.44 -47.91 35.00
C ILE A 36 12.51 -47.99 33.77
N ASP A 37 12.34 -49.18 33.18
CA ASP A 37 11.54 -49.41 31.96
C ASP A 37 10.13 -48.78 31.98
N SER A 38 9.47 -48.75 33.14
CA SER A 38 8.16 -48.13 33.31
C SER A 38 8.20 -46.60 33.15
N GLU A 39 9.26 -45.96 33.60
CA GLU A 39 9.51 -44.53 33.45
C GLU A 39 9.91 -44.20 32.02
N ILE A 40 10.70 -45.06 31.37
CA ILE A 40 11.06 -44.95 29.95
C ILE A 40 9.80 -45.02 29.09
N LEU A 41 8.90 -45.97 29.34
CA LEU A 41 7.64 -46.08 28.62
C LEU A 41 6.74 -44.86 28.81
N LYS A 42 6.65 -44.34 30.03
CA LYS A 42 5.83 -43.14 30.34
C LYS A 42 6.39 -41.90 29.63
N THR A 43 7.69 -41.66 29.75
CA THR A 43 8.37 -40.51 29.12
C THR A 43 8.35 -40.61 27.59
N SER A 44 8.54 -41.79 27.01
CA SER A 44 8.43 -42.02 25.57
C SER A 44 7.03 -41.71 25.02
N ARG A 45 5.97 -42.10 25.74
CA ARG A 45 4.58 -41.74 25.37
C ARG A 45 4.36 -40.23 25.45
N MET A 46 4.85 -39.58 26.51
CA MET A 46 4.76 -38.12 26.64
C MET A 46 5.52 -37.39 25.53
N ALA A 47 6.73 -37.85 25.21
CA ALA A 47 7.53 -37.30 24.11
C ALA A 47 6.83 -37.48 22.76
N SER A 48 6.20 -38.63 22.53
CA SER A 48 5.43 -38.91 21.31
C SER A 48 4.20 -38.01 21.20
N ALA A 49 3.49 -37.78 22.30
CA ALA A 49 2.34 -36.88 22.35
C ALA A 49 2.75 -35.42 22.05
N LEU A 50 3.79 -34.92 22.72
CA LEU A 50 4.34 -33.58 22.47
C LEU A 50 4.84 -33.44 21.04
N LYS A 51 5.49 -34.47 20.49
CA LYS A 51 5.95 -34.45 19.10
C LYS A 51 4.78 -34.31 18.13
N LYS A 52 3.67 -35.01 18.38
CA LYS A 52 2.45 -34.89 17.58
C LYS A 52 1.85 -33.48 17.66
N GLU A 53 1.75 -32.90 18.87
CA GLU A 53 1.27 -31.53 19.05
C GLU A 53 2.13 -30.50 18.32
N ILE A 54 3.47 -30.67 18.36
CA ILE A 54 4.41 -29.82 17.62
C ILE A 54 4.16 -29.94 16.11
N ASP A 55 4.01 -31.16 15.59
CA ASP A 55 3.81 -31.37 14.16
C ASP A 55 2.46 -30.82 13.67
N GLU A 56 1.40 -30.95 14.49
CA GLU A 56 0.08 -30.34 14.26
C GLU A 56 0.17 -28.80 14.25
N ALA A 57 0.88 -28.19 15.21
CA ALA A 57 1.10 -26.75 15.25
C ALA A 57 1.88 -26.24 14.04
N ILE A 58 2.91 -26.97 13.59
CA ILE A 58 3.68 -26.64 12.38
C ILE A 58 2.79 -26.71 11.14
N ALA A 59 1.91 -27.71 11.04
CA ALA A 59 0.98 -27.83 9.93
C ALA A 59 0.01 -26.64 9.89
N ALA A 60 -0.58 -26.27 11.02
CA ALA A 60 -1.47 -25.12 11.14
C ALA A 60 -0.78 -23.81 10.71
N MET A 61 0.45 -23.57 11.18
CA MET A 61 1.22 -22.39 10.77
C MET A 61 1.50 -22.35 9.26
N LYS A 62 1.76 -23.51 8.63
CA LYS A 62 1.98 -23.58 7.19
C LYS A 62 0.73 -23.24 6.40
N ASP A 63 -0.43 -23.68 6.87
CA ASP A 63 -1.69 -23.38 6.20
C ASP A 63 -2.07 -21.90 6.36
N GLU A 64 -1.92 -21.33 7.56
CA GLU A 64 -2.05 -19.88 7.75
C GLU A 64 -1.08 -19.08 6.87
N ALA A 65 0.16 -19.55 6.72
CA ALA A 65 1.14 -18.89 5.86
C ALA A 65 0.73 -18.91 4.38
N LYS A 66 0.10 -20.00 3.91
CA LYS A 66 -0.45 -20.07 2.54
C LYS A 66 -1.58 -19.06 2.35
N ASP A 67 -2.50 -18.98 3.31
CA ASP A 67 -3.63 -18.05 3.25
C ASP A 67 -3.16 -16.59 3.24
N ARG A 68 -2.21 -16.25 4.12
CA ARG A 68 -1.60 -14.91 4.13
C ARG A 68 -0.87 -14.61 2.83
N LYS A 69 -0.16 -15.59 2.25
CA LYS A 69 0.51 -15.43 0.95
C LYS A 69 -0.49 -15.19 -0.19
N ALA A 70 -1.62 -15.89 -0.20
CA ALA A 70 -2.68 -15.68 -1.16
C ALA A 70 -3.28 -14.26 -1.02
N ALA A 71 -3.55 -13.82 0.22
CA ALA A 71 -4.06 -12.47 0.48
C ALA A 71 -3.08 -11.37 0.04
N ILE A 72 -1.77 -11.56 0.27
CA ILE A 72 -0.73 -10.64 -0.21
C ILE A 72 -0.75 -10.56 -1.74
N LYS A 73 -0.83 -11.70 -2.43
CA LYS A 73 -0.87 -11.73 -3.90
C LYS A 73 -2.08 -10.98 -4.47
N ILE A 74 -3.25 -11.11 -3.83
CA ILE A 74 -4.45 -10.35 -4.23
C ILE A 74 -4.24 -8.84 -4.06
N ARG A 75 -3.65 -8.42 -2.94
CA ARG A 75 -3.36 -7.00 -2.69
C ARG A 75 -2.31 -6.45 -3.64
N GLN A 76 -1.28 -7.23 -3.98
CA GLN A 76 -0.27 -6.87 -4.98
C GLN A 76 -0.91 -6.67 -6.35
N GLY A 77 -1.78 -7.59 -6.80
CA GLY A 77 -2.48 -7.41 -8.07
C GLY A 77 -3.30 -6.11 -8.13
N ARG A 78 -4.02 -5.77 -7.05
CA ARG A 78 -4.73 -4.48 -6.96
C ARG A 78 -3.80 -3.27 -6.96
N PHE A 79 -2.63 -3.40 -6.32
CA PHE A 79 -1.64 -2.33 -6.33
C PHE A 79 -1.09 -2.11 -7.74
N ASP A 80 -0.77 -3.18 -8.46
CA ASP A 80 -0.28 -3.12 -9.83
C ASP A 80 -1.33 -2.50 -10.76
N GLU A 81 -2.62 -2.89 -10.63
CA GLU A 81 -3.74 -2.28 -11.38
C GLU A 81 -3.88 -0.77 -11.11
N LEU A 82 -3.69 -0.33 -9.86
CA LEU A 82 -3.76 1.08 -9.51
C LEU A 82 -2.54 1.85 -10.02
N MET A 83 -1.35 1.26 -9.92
CA MET A 83 -0.12 1.84 -10.47
C MET A 83 -0.19 1.98 -11.98
N GLU A 84 -0.76 1.01 -12.69
CA GLU A 84 -0.98 1.11 -14.14
C GLU A 84 -1.85 2.31 -14.50
N LYS A 85 -2.90 2.61 -13.71
CA LYS A 85 -3.73 3.81 -13.92
C LYS A 85 -2.98 5.11 -13.64
N VAL A 86 -2.15 5.12 -12.60
CA VAL A 86 -1.30 6.27 -12.26
C VAL A 86 -0.27 6.51 -13.36
N ASP A 87 0.42 5.46 -13.80
CA ASP A 87 1.45 5.52 -14.85
C ASP A 87 0.85 5.89 -16.21
N ALA A 88 -0.37 5.43 -16.50
CA ALA A 88 -1.12 5.84 -17.69
C ALA A 88 -1.52 7.32 -17.67
N GLY A 89 -1.49 8.00 -16.51
CA GLY A 89 -1.88 9.41 -16.37
C GLY A 89 -3.32 9.70 -16.77
N GLN A 90 -4.18 8.67 -16.85
CA GLN A 90 -5.56 8.77 -17.31
C GLN A 90 -6.52 8.69 -16.11
N GLU A 91 -6.76 9.83 -15.48
CA GLU A 91 -8.04 10.03 -14.80
C GLU A 91 -9.06 10.48 -15.85
N LEU A 92 -10.07 9.63 -16.09
CA LEU A 92 -11.29 10.06 -16.77
C LEU A 92 -12.04 10.99 -15.81
N CYS A 93 -11.88 12.29 -15.99
CA CYS A 93 -12.67 13.30 -15.32
C CYS A 93 -13.82 13.73 -16.23
N ASP A 94 -15.03 13.78 -15.68
CA ASP A 94 -16.15 14.41 -16.37
C ASP A 94 -15.96 15.92 -16.30
N VAL A 95 -15.66 16.55 -17.44
CA VAL A 95 -15.43 17.99 -17.52
C VAL A 95 -16.53 18.66 -18.32
N THR A 96 -17.00 19.79 -17.80
CA THR A 96 -17.98 20.62 -18.51
C THR A 96 -17.25 21.42 -19.58
N VAL A 97 -17.71 21.31 -20.83
CA VAL A 97 -17.15 22.03 -21.98
C VAL A 97 -18.13 23.09 -22.42
N PHE A 98 -17.65 24.34 -22.50
CA PHE A 98 -18.41 25.41 -23.13
C PHE A 98 -18.07 25.50 -24.61
N VAL A 99 -19.12 25.57 -25.42
CA VAL A 99 -19.00 25.78 -26.85
C VAL A 99 -19.38 27.22 -27.14
N THR A 100 -18.42 27.97 -27.67
CA THR A 100 -18.60 29.35 -28.11
C THR A 100 -18.31 29.46 -29.60
N HIS A 101 -18.99 30.38 -30.26
CA HIS A 101 -18.79 30.66 -31.67
C HIS A 101 -18.25 32.08 -31.80
N ASP A 102 -17.09 32.20 -32.42
CA ASP A 102 -16.55 33.48 -32.84
C ASP A 102 -17.06 33.75 -34.25
N PHE A 103 -18.09 34.59 -34.35
CA PHE A 103 -18.71 34.93 -35.62
C PHE A 103 -17.89 35.96 -36.42
N GLU A 104 -16.98 36.70 -35.78
CA GLU A 104 -16.09 37.65 -36.45
C GLU A 104 -14.99 36.90 -37.18
N ASP A 105 -14.35 35.95 -36.51
CA ASP A 105 -13.30 35.12 -37.09
C ASP A 105 -13.85 33.90 -37.86
N GLY A 106 -15.14 33.60 -37.71
CA GLY A 106 -15.80 32.46 -38.34
C GLY A 106 -15.34 31.11 -37.78
N LEU A 107 -15.06 31.05 -36.47
CA LEU A 107 -14.48 29.90 -35.79
C LEU A 107 -15.39 29.34 -34.69
N TYR A 108 -15.29 28.03 -34.51
CA TYR A 108 -15.81 27.27 -33.39
C TYR A 108 -14.71 27.10 -32.36
N ILE A 109 -15.00 27.40 -31.10
CA ILE A 109 -14.06 27.28 -29.99
C ILE A 109 -14.72 26.50 -28.85
N ALA A 110 -14.09 25.38 -28.46
CA ALA A 110 -14.49 24.59 -27.30
C ALA A 110 -13.48 24.77 -26.17
N VAL A 111 -13.96 25.19 -25.01
CA VAL A 111 -13.13 25.54 -23.85
C VAL A 111 -13.55 24.72 -22.63
N ARG A 112 -12.55 24.30 -21.86
CA ARG A 112 -12.72 23.58 -20.60
C ARG A 112 -13.17 24.53 -19.50
N MET A 113 -14.25 24.22 -18.78
CA MET A 113 -14.79 25.13 -17.75
C MET A 113 -13.83 25.36 -16.58
N ASP A 114 -13.14 24.32 -16.11
CA ASP A 114 -12.36 24.32 -14.87
C ASP A 114 -10.99 25.00 -15.02
N THR A 115 -10.34 24.85 -16.17
CA THR A 115 -9.02 25.45 -16.45
C THR A 115 -9.03 26.54 -17.50
N GLU A 116 -10.17 26.80 -18.13
CA GLU A 116 -10.30 27.75 -19.25
C GLU A 116 -9.39 27.40 -20.44
N GLU A 117 -8.95 26.14 -20.51
CA GLU A 117 -8.05 25.67 -21.56
C GLU A 117 -8.83 25.43 -22.87
N GLU A 118 -8.34 25.95 -23.98
CA GLU A 118 -8.89 25.70 -25.31
C GLU A 118 -8.61 24.25 -25.73
N ILE A 119 -9.67 23.47 -25.93
CA ILE A 119 -9.57 22.05 -26.24
C ILE A 119 -9.63 21.82 -27.74
N ALA A 120 -10.42 22.63 -28.45
CA ALA A 120 -10.57 22.52 -29.90
C ALA A 120 -10.94 23.86 -30.52
N ARG A 121 -10.27 24.16 -31.63
CA ARG A 121 -10.58 25.29 -32.51
C ARG A 121 -10.62 24.84 -33.95
N ARG A 122 -11.69 25.20 -34.65
CA ARG A 122 -11.88 24.89 -36.07
C ARG A 122 -12.74 25.94 -36.75
N PRO A 123 -12.73 26.00 -38.09
CA PRO A 123 -13.70 26.80 -38.83
C PRO A 123 -15.15 26.37 -38.55
N LEU A 124 -16.06 27.34 -38.52
CA LEU A 124 -17.50 27.09 -38.50
C LEU A 124 -17.92 26.36 -39.77
N ARG A 125 -18.71 25.31 -39.60
CA ARG A 125 -19.41 24.64 -40.71
C ARG A 125 -20.55 25.52 -41.20
N ASP A 126 -20.97 25.31 -42.45
CA ASP A 126 -22.01 26.13 -43.09
C ASP A 126 -23.34 26.15 -42.32
N ASN A 127 -23.65 25.08 -41.58
CA ASN A 127 -24.84 24.98 -40.73
C ASN A 127 -24.70 25.64 -39.35
N GLU A 128 -23.49 26.01 -38.93
CA GLU A 128 -23.19 26.70 -37.67
C GLU A 128 -23.06 28.21 -37.87
N ARG A 129 -22.91 28.66 -39.11
CA ARG A 129 -22.87 30.06 -39.48
C ARG A 129 -24.28 30.64 -39.38
N GLN A 130 -24.39 31.83 -38.78
CA GLN A 130 -25.62 32.60 -38.82
C GLN A 130 -25.95 32.93 -40.28
N GLN A 131 -27.18 32.65 -40.72
CA GLN A 131 -27.63 33.07 -42.05
C GLN A 131 -27.53 34.59 -42.12
N GLN A 132 -26.82 35.09 -43.13
CA GLN A 132 -26.75 36.51 -43.41
C GLN A 132 -28.18 37.01 -43.59
N ILE A 133 -28.63 37.87 -42.67
CA ILE A 133 -29.91 38.56 -42.82
C ILE A 133 -29.70 39.45 -44.05
N GLN A 134 -30.31 39.07 -45.18
CA GLN A 134 -30.44 40.00 -46.29
C GLN A 134 -31.33 41.12 -45.78
N GLU A 135 -30.73 42.23 -45.38
CA GLU A 135 -31.43 43.50 -45.29
C GLU A 135 -31.93 43.79 -46.70
N THR A 136 -33.18 43.40 -46.99
CA THR A 136 -33.95 44.05 -48.02
C THR A 136 -34.18 45.46 -47.50
N LEU A 137 -33.21 46.35 -47.77
CA LEU A 137 -33.45 47.78 -47.80
C LEU A 137 -34.56 47.96 -48.84
N SER A 138 -35.80 48.03 -48.38
CA SER A 138 -36.90 48.52 -49.20
C SER A 138 -36.54 49.97 -49.52
N GLU A 139 -35.99 50.20 -50.71
CA GLU A 139 -36.01 51.49 -51.38
C GLU A 139 -37.46 51.82 -51.75
N ASP A 140 -38.30 52.07 -50.74
CA ASP A 140 -39.57 52.75 -50.95
C ASP A 140 -39.30 54.24 -50.80
N GLY A 141 -38.97 54.84 -51.94
CA GLY A 141 -39.04 56.28 -52.10
C GLY A 141 -40.48 56.76 -51.87
N SER A 142 -40.67 57.50 -50.79
CA SER A 142 -41.72 58.50 -50.69
C SER A 142 -41.12 59.73 -50.03
N GLY A 143 -40.88 60.75 -50.85
CA GLY A 143 -40.55 62.07 -50.35
C GLY A 143 -41.71 62.62 -49.53
N ASP A 144 -41.38 63.30 -48.44
CA ASP A 144 -42.17 64.42 -48.00
C ASP A 144 -41.23 65.52 -47.54
N THR A 145 -41.35 66.65 -48.23
CA THR A 145 -40.64 67.88 -47.91
C THR A 145 -41.65 68.75 -47.22
N GLU A 146 -41.57 68.89 -45.90
CA GLU A 146 -42.16 70.04 -45.23
C GLU A 146 -41.12 70.66 -44.30
N GLU A 147 -40.87 71.93 -44.59
CA GLU A 147 -40.10 72.89 -43.84
C GLU A 147 -40.73 73.07 -42.44
N ASP A 148 -39.90 73.21 -41.40
CA ASP A 148 -40.31 73.97 -40.22
C ASP A 148 -39.17 74.93 -39.86
N PRO A 149 -39.42 76.25 -39.81
CA PRO A 149 -38.39 77.27 -39.79
C PRO A 149 -37.81 77.48 -38.38
N ALA A 150 -36.60 78.03 -38.38
CA ALA A 150 -35.85 78.45 -37.22
C ALA A 150 -36.69 79.26 -36.20
N GLY A 151 -36.49 78.95 -34.92
CA GLY A 151 -36.97 79.72 -33.77
C GLY A 151 -35.99 79.59 -32.61
N ASP A 152 -34.81 80.19 -32.76
CA ASP A 152 -33.91 80.49 -31.65
C ASP A 152 -34.55 81.50 -30.70
N GLY A 153 -34.40 81.25 -29.40
CA GLY A 153 -33.98 82.30 -28.48
C GLY A 153 -35.04 82.92 -27.55
N ASP A 154 -34.74 82.72 -26.26
CA ASP A 154 -34.71 83.77 -25.23
C ASP A 154 -36.04 84.16 -24.54
N GLY A 155 -35.92 84.48 -23.25
CA GLY A 155 -36.86 85.36 -22.58
C GLY A 155 -37.36 84.87 -21.23
N SER A 156 -36.65 85.30 -20.19
CA SER A 156 -37.06 85.24 -18.79
C SER A 156 -38.25 86.15 -18.45
N ALA A 157 -38.78 85.99 -17.23
CA ALA A 157 -39.63 86.92 -16.45
C ALA A 157 -41.13 86.95 -16.86
N GLU A 158 -42.13 86.97 -15.98
CA GLU A 158 -42.27 87.20 -14.53
C GLU A 158 -43.37 86.27 -13.95
#